data_AF-A0A258QZ36-F1
#
_entry.id   AF-A0A258QZ36-F1
#
_cell.length_a   1.000
_cell.length_b   1.000
_cell.length_c   1.000
_cell.angle_alpha   90.00
_cell.angle_beta   90.00
_cell.angle_gamma   90.00
#
_symmetry.space_group_name_H-M   'P 1'
#
loop_
_entity.id
_entity.type
_entity.pdbx_description
1 polymer ?
#
loop_
_entity_poly.entity_id
_entity_poly.type
_entity_poly.pdbx_seq_one_letter_code
_entity_poly.pdbx_strand_id
1 'polypeptide(L)' 'EARARLERLLGGVAGDWMRLDHFLLDYLTTPEQRATALASSFSASLEMVKDGTLDIRQDAPFAPLWLRNRAPEEGGA' A
#
# COMPACT_ATOMS: atom_id res chain seq x y z
N GLU A 1 12.68 -3.93 0.32
CA GLU A 1 12.03 -4.47 1.54
C GLU A 1 10.57 -4.02 1.68
N ALA A 2 10.28 -2.71 1.70
CA ALA A 2 8.90 -2.19 1.82
C ALA A 2 7.95 -2.67 0.71
N ARG A 3 8.38 -2.63 -0.56
CA ARG A 3 7.61 -3.17 -1.71
C ARG A 3 7.25 -4.65 -1.54
N ALA A 4 8.22 -5.51 -1.24
CA ALA A 4 7.98 -6.94 -1.05
C ALA A 4 7.01 -7.22 0.13
N ARG A 5 7.03 -6.39 1.17
CA ARG A 5 6.07 -6.46 2.27
C ARG A 5 4.66 -6.07 1.82
N LEU A 6 4.53 -4.99 1.05
CA LEU A 6 3.26 -4.56 0.46
C LEU A 6 2.68 -5.65 -0.46
N GLU A 7 3.50 -6.23 -1.34
CA GLU A 7 3.08 -7.30 -2.24
C GLU A 7 2.57 -8.53 -1.48
N ARG A 8 3.25 -8.94 -0.40
CA ARG A 8 2.82 -10.07 0.43
C ARG A 8 1.49 -9.81 1.16
N LEU A 9 1.30 -8.59 1.67
CA LEU A 9 0.08 -8.18 2.37
C LEU A 9 -1.11 -8.12 1.39
N LEU A 10 -0.91 -7.44 0.26
CA LEU A 10 -1.95 -7.24 -0.76
C LEU A 10 -2.26 -8.55 -1.50
N GLY A 11 -1.30 -9.46 -1.64
CA GLY A 11 -1.52 -10.81 -2.17
C GLY A 11 -2.41 -11.68 -1.28
N GLY A 12 -2.57 -11.35 0.01
CA GLY A 12 -3.46 -12.04 0.94
C GLY A 12 -4.90 -11.50 0.96
N VAL A 13 -5.13 -10.29 0.41
CA VAL A 13 -6.44 -9.62 0.43
C VAL A 13 -6.86 -9.35 -1.00
N ALA A 14 -7.61 -10.29 -1.57
CA ALA A 14 -8.03 -10.23 -2.96
C ALA A 14 -9.01 -9.07 -3.20
N GLY A 15 -8.54 -8.03 -3.89
CA GLY A 15 -9.38 -7.04 -4.57
C GLY A 15 -10.02 -5.92 -3.72
N ASP A 16 -9.97 -6.02 -2.40
CA ASP A 16 -10.55 -5.01 -1.52
C ASP A 16 -9.59 -3.87 -1.16
N TRP A 17 -10.15 -2.70 -0.85
CA TRP A 17 -9.41 -1.55 -0.34
C TRP A 17 -8.91 -1.80 1.08
N MET A 18 -7.63 -1.54 1.32
CA MET A 18 -6.99 -1.66 2.63
C MET A 18 -6.30 -0.36 3.02
N ARG A 19 -6.27 -0.03 4.32
CA ARG A 19 -5.52 1.14 4.79
C ARG A 19 -4.02 0.86 4.90
N LEU A 20 -3.20 1.79 4.43
CA LEU A 20 -1.74 1.72 4.53
C LEU A 20 -1.23 1.73 5.98
N ASP A 21 -1.91 2.41 6.90
CA ASP A 21 -1.50 2.50 8.30
C ASP A 21 -1.82 1.24 9.12
N HIS A 22 -2.82 0.46 8.69
CA HIS A 22 -3.12 -0.86 9.24
C HIS A 22 -1.91 -1.79 9.09
N PHE A 23 -1.25 -1.75 7.93
CA PHE A 23 0.00 -2.49 7.68
C PHE A 23 1.12 -2.13 8.68
N LEU A 24 1.24 -0.87 9.07
CA LEU A 24 2.30 -0.45 9.99
C LEU A 24 2.04 -0.90 11.43
N LEU A 25 0.77 -1.08 11.80
CA LEU A 25 0.38 -1.56 13.13
C LEU A 25 0.75 -3.03 13.34
N ASP A 26 0.60 -3.86 12.30
CA ASP A 26 0.86 -5.29 12.40
C ASP A 26 2.35 -5.66 12.37
N TYR A 27 3.20 -4.81 11.79
CA TYR A 27 4.62 -5.12 11.57
C TYR A 27 5.60 -4.34 12.44
N LEU A 28 5.17 -3.29 13.17
CA LEU A 28 6.09 -2.40 13.90
C LEU A 28 5.66 -2.21 15.35
N THR A 29 6.53 -2.60 16.27
CA THR A 29 6.28 -2.58 17.71
C THR A 29 6.64 -1.26 18.39
N THR A 30 7.52 -0.42 17.80
CA THR A 30 7.93 0.87 18.41
C THR A 30 7.44 2.10 17.64
N PRO A 31 7.08 3.21 18.32
CA PRO A 31 6.63 4.46 17.69
C PRO A 31 7.62 5.05 16.69
N GLU A 32 8.92 5.00 16.99
CA GLU A 32 9.98 5.60 16.16
C GLU A 32 10.12 4.87 14.81
N GLN A 33 9.87 3.56 14.78
CA GLN A 33 9.93 2.78 13.56
C GLN A 33 8.71 3.02 12.65
N ARG A 34 7.56 3.41 13.22
CA ARG A 34 6.32 3.65 12.46
C ARG A 34 6.46 4.79 11.46
N ALA A 35 7.11 5.89 11.85
CA ALA A 35 7.27 7.06 10.97
C ALA A 35 8.13 6.73 9.73
N THR A 36 9.29 6.12 9.95
CA THR A 36 10.21 5.73 8.87
C THR A 36 9.59 4.69 7.94
N ALA A 37 8.87 3.72 8.52
CA ALA A 37 8.21 2.70 7.73
C ALA A 37 7.00 3.25 6.97
N LEU A 38 6.23 4.19 7.54
CA LEU A 38 5.16 4.88 6.82
C LEU A 38 5.73 5.61 5.59
N ALA A 39 6.77 6.42 5.79
CA ALA A 39 7.42 7.14 4.70
C ALA A 39 7.91 6.19 3.61
N SER A 40 8.63 5.12 3.99
CA SER A 40 9.17 4.14 3.05
C SER A 40 8.08 3.35 2.31
N SER A 41 7.01 2.98 3.02
CA SER A 41 5.89 2.23 2.44
C SER A 41 5.06 3.12 1.52
N PHE A 42 4.88 4.38 1.88
CA PHE A 42 4.24 5.37 1.03
C PHE A 42 5.04 5.57 -0.26
N SER A 43 6.35 5.80 -0.19
CA SER A 43 7.20 5.89 -1.38
C SER A 43 7.11 4.63 -2.26
N ALA A 44 7.15 3.43 -1.66
CA ALA A 44 6.99 2.19 -2.40
C ALA A 44 5.62 2.07 -3.08
N SER A 45 4.55 2.47 -2.39
CA SER A 45 3.19 2.45 -2.95
C SER A 45 3.03 3.38 -4.15
N LEU A 46 3.68 4.56 -4.14
CA LEU A 46 3.67 5.49 -5.27
C LEU A 46 4.40 4.92 -6.50
N GLU A 47 5.52 4.23 -6.30
CA GLU A 47 6.19 3.54 -7.41
C GLU A 47 5.32 2.40 -7.97
N MET A 48 4.60 1.67 -7.12
CA MET A 48 3.67 0.62 -7.59
C MET A 48 2.47 1.18 -8.36
N VAL A 49 1.96 2.36 -7.98
CA VAL A 49 0.94 3.10 -8.75
C VAL A 49 1.49 3.50 -10.11
N LYS A 50 2.73 4.01 -10.15
CA LYS A 50 3.40 4.38 -11.39
C LYS A 50 3.63 3.16 -12.30
N ASP A 51 3.93 2.00 -11.72
CA ASP A 51 4.06 0.72 -12.42
C ASP A 51 2.69 0.14 -12.85
N GLY A 52 1.58 0.77 -12.47
CA GLY A 52 0.22 0.31 -12.82
C GLY A 52 -0.25 -0.92 -12.05
N THR A 53 0.41 -1.27 -10.94
CA THR A 53 0.11 -2.49 -10.16
C THR A 53 -0.73 -2.22 -8.91
N LEU A 54 -0.93 -0.95 -8.55
CA LEU A 54 -1.62 -0.53 -7.34
C LEU A 54 -2.50 0.70 -7.61
N ASP A 55 -3.66 0.76 -6.97
CA ASP A 55 -4.48 1.97 -6.85
C ASP A 55 -4.34 2.57 -5.45
N ILE A 56 -4.28 3.91 -5.37
CA ILE A 56 -4.30 4.67 -4.11
C ILE A 56 -5.51 5.62 -4.09
N ARG A 57 -6.19 5.72 -2.94
CA ARG A 57 -7.25 6.69 -2.69
C ARG A 57 -7.06 7.42 -1.35
N GLN A 58 -7.27 8.74 -1.35
CA GLN A 58 -7.33 9.58 -0.16
C GLN A 58 -8.49 10.55 -0.27
N ASP A 59 -9.42 10.52 0.69
CA ASP A 59 -10.70 11.24 0.58
C ASP A 59 -10.61 12.72 1.03
N ALA A 60 -9.62 13.07 1.84
CA ALA A 60 -9.34 14.43 2.31
C ALA A 60 -7.87 14.60 2.73
N PRO A 61 -7.34 15.83 2.87
CA PRO A 61 -6.00 16.05 3.40
C PRO A 61 -5.80 15.35 4.74
N PHE A 62 -4.71 14.57 4.86
CA PHE A 62 -4.37 13.77 6.05
C PHE A 62 -5.39 12.68 6.42
N ALA A 63 -6.38 12.41 5.57
CA ALA A 63 -7.23 11.24 5.71
C ALA A 63 -6.42 9.94 5.44
N PRO A 64 -6.92 8.79 5.90
CA PRO A 64 -6.27 7.50 5.64
C PRO A 64 -5.97 7.28 4.16
N LEU A 65 -4.82 6.66 3.90
CA LEU A 65 -4.43 6.21 2.56
C LEU A 65 -4.97 4.80 2.34
N TRP A 66 -5.84 4.65 1.35
CA TRP A 66 -6.38 3.37 0.91
C TRP A 66 -5.57 2.83 -0.26
N LEU A 67 -5.27 1.54 -0.23
CA LEU A 67 -4.52 0.79 -1.24
C LEU A 67 -5.39 -0.33 -1.77
N ARG A 68 -5.29 -0.63 -3.06
CA ARG A 68 -5.93 -1.80 -3.67
C ARG A 68 -5.04 -2.33 -4.79
N ASN A 69 -4.87 -3.65 -4.87
CA ASN A 69 -4.19 -4.25 -6.01
C ASN A 69 -4.97 -3.95 -7.30
N ARG A 70 -4.26 -3.49 -8.32
CA ARG A 70 -4.82 -3.52 -9.67
C ARG A 70 -4.73 -4.96 -10.14
N ALA A 71 -5.85 -5.59 -10.45
CA ALA A 71 -5.80 -6.84 -11.20
C ALA A 71 -5.02 -6.55 -12.50
N PRO A 72 -4.16 -7.46 -12.98
CA PRO A 72 -3.61 -7.31 -14.32
C PRO A 72 -4.82 -7.14 -15.24
N GLU A 73 -4.90 -6.01 -15.95
CA GLU A 73 -5.90 -5.90 -17.00
C GLU A 73 -5.57 -7.02 -17.99
N GLU A 74 -6.42 -8.04 -18.05
CA GLU A 74 -6.37 -8.99 -19.15
C GLU A 74 -6.63 -8.18 -20.42
N GLY A 75 -5.55 -7.91 -21.14
CA GLY A 75 -5.48 -7.43 -22.52
C GLY A 75 -6.66 -6.57 -23.00
N GLY A 76 -6.52 -5.26 -22.91
CA GLY A 76 -7.20 -4.37 -23.84
C GLY A 76 -6.64 -4.59 -25.24
N ALA A 77 -7.41 -5.30 -26.08
CA ALA A 77 -7.21 -5.44 -27.52
C ALA A 77 -7.36 -4.10 -28.26
#